data_AF-A0A069D360-F1
#
_entry.id   AF-A0A069D360-F1
#
_cell.length_a   1.000
_cell.length_b   1.000
_cell.length_c   1.000
_cell.angle_alpha   90.00
_cell.angle_beta   90.00
_cell.angle_gamma   90.00
#
_symmetry.space_group_name_H-M   'P 1'
#
loop_
_entity.id
_entity.type
_entity.pdbx_description
1 polymer ?
#
loop_
_entity_poly.entity_id
_entity_poly.type
_entity_poly.pdbx_seq_one_letter_code
_entity_poly.pdbx_strand_id
1 'polypeptide(L)'
;MRKFFEKIVAGLLTCSGFVTSITILLIVVFLFIEAFGLFKSKVIEDGYVLALNKANPVNRLSPSEIKNIFDEEITNWKEVGGIDAPIKVFRLENITDYYSEEELGEAYELAGDKIAELVQHNPGMIAFIPSQFVKEGSNLHLIKDNNISFKDVIAGAEWFPTATPAPQFGFLPLITGTLWVSLFAILIALPFGLSVSIYLSEVANTKTRNILKPVIELLSGIPSVVYGFFGLIVIVPFIQKTFDLPVGETGLAGSVVLAIMALPTIITVTEDAMRNCPRSMREASLALGASQWQTIYKVVIPYSISGITSGVVLGIGRAIGETMAVLMVTGNAAVIPTTILEPLRTIPATIAAELGEAPAGGAHYQALFLLGVVLFIITLIINLSVEAISAKRK
;
A
#
# COMPACT_ATOMS: atom_id res chain seq x y z
N MET A 1 -21.89 -36.25 33.26
CA MET A 1 -21.85 -35.96 31.80
C MET A 1 -21.81 -34.46 31.49
N ARG A 2 -22.77 -33.63 31.94
CA ARG A 2 -22.82 -32.19 31.62
C ARG A 2 -21.56 -31.39 31.98
N LYS A 3 -21.02 -31.54 33.20
CA LYS A 3 -19.75 -30.88 33.61
C LYS A 3 -18.51 -31.32 32.83
N PHE A 4 -18.52 -32.55 32.31
CA PHE A 4 -17.43 -33.06 31.47
C PHE A 4 -17.51 -32.47 30.06
N PHE A 5 -18.72 -32.39 29.50
CA PHE A 5 -18.97 -31.74 28.22
C PHE A 5 -18.66 -30.23 28.29
N GLU A 6 -19.04 -29.53 29.35
CA GLU A 6 -18.70 -28.12 29.58
C GLU A 6 -17.17 -27.90 29.63
N LYS A 7 -16.41 -28.79 30.28
CA LYS A 7 -14.94 -28.74 30.28
C LYS A 7 -14.34 -28.98 28.89
N ILE A 8 -14.89 -29.91 28.11
CA ILE A 8 -14.44 -30.16 26.73
C ILE A 8 -14.70 -28.93 25.86
N VAL A 9 -15.91 -28.36 25.91
CA VAL A 9 -16.27 -27.18 25.14
C VAL A 9 -15.41 -25.97 25.54
N ALA A 10 -15.21 -25.74 26.84
CA ALA A 10 -14.32 -24.68 27.31
C ALA A 10 -12.87 -24.89 26.84
N GLY A 11 -12.38 -26.14 26.89
CA GLY A 11 -11.04 -26.51 26.38
C GLY A 11 -10.89 -26.33 24.87
N LEU A 12 -11.92 -26.64 24.10
CA LEU A 12 -11.95 -26.40 22.65
C LEU A 12 -11.93 -24.91 22.33
N LEU A 13 -12.70 -24.10 23.05
CA LEU A 13 -12.75 -22.65 22.86
C LEU A 13 -11.41 -21.99 23.21
N THR A 14 -10.78 -22.38 24.32
CA THR A 14 -9.45 -21.85 24.69
C THR A 14 -8.37 -22.31 23.73
N CYS A 15 -8.38 -23.57 23.30
CA CYS A 15 -7.45 -24.07 22.29
C CYS A 15 -7.59 -23.32 20.96
N SER A 16 -8.83 -23.10 20.50
CA SER A 16 -9.12 -22.32 19.28
C SER A 16 -8.58 -20.89 19.37
N GLY A 17 -8.83 -20.19 20.48
CA GLY A 17 -8.30 -18.84 20.70
C GLY A 17 -6.78 -18.80 20.75
N PHE A 18 -6.15 -19.80 21.37
CA PHE A 18 -4.70 -19.92 21.46
C PHE A 18 -4.06 -20.19 20.09
N VAL A 19 -4.61 -21.14 19.32
CA VAL A 19 -4.16 -21.43 17.96
C VAL A 19 -4.29 -20.20 17.07
N THR A 20 -5.40 -19.47 17.15
CA THR A 20 -5.59 -18.23 16.39
C THR A 20 -4.53 -17.19 16.74
N SER A 21 -4.25 -17.01 18.02
CA SER A 21 -3.25 -16.04 18.50
C SER A 21 -1.83 -16.41 18.06
N ILE A 22 -1.46 -17.69 18.15
CA ILE A 22 -0.17 -18.19 17.65
C ILE A 22 -0.06 -17.99 16.15
N THR A 23 -1.10 -18.34 15.39
CA THR A 23 -1.09 -18.20 13.93
C THR A 23 -0.91 -16.74 13.52
N ILE A 24 -1.62 -15.80 14.15
CA ILE A 24 -1.44 -14.37 13.91
C ILE A 24 0.00 -13.96 14.23
N LEU A 25 0.54 -14.39 15.38
CA LEU A 25 1.91 -14.07 15.76
C LEU A 25 2.92 -14.61 14.74
N LEU A 26 2.75 -15.84 14.25
CA LEU A 26 3.61 -16.42 13.22
C LEU A 26 3.52 -15.68 11.89
N ILE A 27 2.32 -15.27 11.47
CA ILE A 27 2.12 -14.46 10.25
C ILE A 27 2.83 -13.12 10.39
N VAL A 28 2.69 -12.45 11.55
CA VAL A 28 3.35 -11.17 11.81
C VAL A 28 4.87 -11.37 11.83
N VAL A 29 5.39 -12.37 12.53
CA VAL A 29 6.83 -12.64 12.56
C VAL A 29 7.36 -12.92 11.15
N PHE A 30 6.69 -13.75 10.37
CA PHE A 30 7.05 -14.02 8.97
C PHE A 30 7.06 -12.74 8.12
N LEU A 31 5.99 -11.94 8.22
CA LEU A 31 5.87 -10.67 7.51
C LEU A 31 7.06 -9.74 7.79
N PHE A 32 7.47 -9.61 9.05
CA PHE A 32 8.62 -8.78 9.43
C PHE A 32 9.97 -9.39 8.99
N ILE A 33 10.13 -10.71 9.04
CA ILE A 33 11.36 -11.38 8.60
C ILE A 33 11.60 -11.13 7.10
N GLU A 34 10.58 -11.34 6.28
CA GLU A 34 10.66 -11.10 4.82
C GLU A 34 10.89 -9.62 4.53
N ALA A 35 10.18 -8.72 5.21
CA ALA A 35 10.32 -7.28 5.05
C ALA A 35 11.74 -6.76 5.34
N PHE A 36 12.38 -7.24 6.40
CA PHE A 36 13.77 -6.85 6.72
C PHE A 36 14.81 -7.48 5.78
N GLY A 37 14.42 -8.50 5.01
CA GLY A 37 15.26 -9.06 3.95
C GLY A 37 15.66 -8.01 2.91
N LEU A 38 14.77 -7.06 2.61
CA LEU A 38 14.99 -6.02 1.60
C LEU A 38 16.29 -5.22 1.84
N PHE A 39 16.59 -4.88 3.09
CA PHE A 39 17.76 -4.07 3.44
C PHE A 39 19.08 -4.86 3.42
N LYS A 40 19.00 -6.18 3.19
CA LYS A 40 20.17 -7.02 2.88
C LYS A 40 20.40 -7.14 1.37
N SER A 41 19.39 -6.84 0.57
CA SER A 41 19.44 -6.91 -0.88
C SER A 41 20.21 -5.73 -1.45
N LYS A 42 20.88 -6.01 -2.56
CA LYS A 42 21.69 -5.09 -3.33
C LYS A 42 20.83 -4.13 -4.14
N VAL A 43 21.38 -2.98 -4.49
CA VAL A 43 20.70 -1.98 -5.34
C VAL A 43 20.73 -2.40 -6.80
N ILE A 44 21.84 -3.00 -7.25
CA ILE A 44 21.95 -3.53 -8.61
C ILE A 44 21.27 -4.91 -8.65
N GLU A 45 20.61 -5.21 -9.76
CA GLU A 45 19.99 -6.51 -10.01
C GLU A 45 20.95 -7.68 -9.74
N ASP A 46 20.44 -8.72 -9.07
CA ASP A 46 21.24 -9.88 -8.69
C ASP A 46 21.89 -10.54 -9.91
N GLY A 47 23.21 -10.75 -9.83
CA GLY A 47 24.00 -11.32 -10.91
C GLY A 47 24.55 -10.31 -11.91
N TYR A 48 24.22 -9.02 -11.80
CA TYR A 48 24.75 -7.95 -12.64
C TYR A 48 25.69 -7.01 -11.87
N VAL A 49 26.52 -6.29 -12.62
CA VAL A 49 27.41 -5.25 -12.08
C VAL A 49 27.45 -4.04 -13.01
N LEU A 50 27.75 -2.88 -12.43
CA LEU A 50 28.06 -1.67 -13.17
C LEU A 50 29.58 -1.53 -13.27
N ALA A 51 30.09 -1.60 -14.50
CA ALA A 51 31.51 -1.50 -14.82
C ALA A 51 31.81 -0.17 -15.51
N LEU A 52 32.87 0.49 -15.04
CA LEU A 52 33.37 1.77 -15.53
C LEU A 52 34.82 1.63 -15.99
N ASN A 53 35.26 2.63 -16.74
CA ASN A 53 36.67 2.83 -17.05
C ASN A 53 37.48 3.04 -15.77
N LYS A 54 38.72 2.52 -15.73
CA LYS A 54 39.63 2.66 -14.58
C LYS A 54 39.95 4.11 -14.19
N ALA A 55 39.95 5.00 -15.17
CA ALA A 55 40.21 6.42 -14.98
C ALA A 55 39.01 7.18 -14.39
N ASN A 56 37.83 6.58 -14.37
CA ASN A 56 36.64 7.22 -13.82
C ASN A 56 36.67 7.16 -12.28
N PRO A 57 36.65 8.31 -11.57
CA PRO A 57 36.76 8.35 -10.11
C PRO A 57 35.45 8.02 -9.38
N VAL A 58 34.33 7.84 -10.10
CA VAL A 58 33.02 7.57 -9.50
C VAL A 58 32.98 6.15 -8.92
N ASN A 59 32.94 6.07 -7.59
CA ASN A 59 32.97 4.81 -6.86
C ASN A 59 31.58 4.32 -6.40
N ARG A 60 30.60 5.23 -6.34
CA ARG A 60 29.26 4.99 -5.80
C ARG A 60 28.27 5.85 -6.56
N LEU A 61 27.10 5.28 -6.83
CA LEU A 61 25.93 5.98 -7.35
C LEU A 61 24.72 5.61 -6.48
N SER A 62 23.82 6.55 -6.28
CA SER A 62 22.51 6.27 -5.69
C SER A 62 21.62 5.51 -6.68
N PRO A 63 20.57 4.80 -6.22
CA PRO A 63 19.62 4.16 -7.11
C PRO A 63 19.00 5.14 -8.12
N SER A 64 18.71 6.37 -7.71
CA SER A 64 18.14 7.41 -8.57
C SER A 64 19.14 7.91 -9.62
N GLU A 65 20.41 8.07 -9.24
CA GLU A 65 21.47 8.43 -10.19
C GLU A 65 21.68 7.34 -11.23
N ILE A 66 21.67 6.06 -10.82
CA ILE A 66 21.76 4.93 -11.75
C ILE A 66 20.58 4.97 -12.73
N LYS A 67 19.35 5.11 -12.24
CA LYS A 67 18.18 5.25 -13.11
C LYS A 67 18.34 6.41 -14.09
N ASN A 68 18.60 7.61 -13.60
CA ASN A 68 18.66 8.81 -14.43
C ASN A 68 19.80 8.79 -15.46
N ILE A 69 20.90 8.08 -15.18
CA ILE A 69 21.96 7.82 -16.17
C ILE A 69 21.45 6.91 -17.29
N PHE A 70 20.75 5.84 -16.94
CA PHE A 70 20.24 4.86 -17.92
C PHE A 70 18.99 5.34 -18.68
N ASP A 71 18.27 6.32 -18.12
CA ASP A 71 17.16 7.02 -18.77
C ASP A 71 17.62 8.26 -19.58
N GLU A 72 18.94 8.47 -19.70
CA GLU A 72 19.57 9.61 -20.41
C GLU A 72 19.21 11.01 -19.86
N GLU A 73 18.71 11.10 -18.63
CA GLU A 73 18.47 12.38 -17.94
C GLU A 73 19.78 13.00 -17.43
N ILE A 74 20.70 12.17 -16.93
CA ILE A 74 22.06 12.57 -16.57
C ILE A 74 22.98 12.19 -17.73
N THR A 75 23.52 13.19 -18.41
CA THR A 75 24.32 12.97 -19.63
C THR A 75 25.80 13.27 -19.43
N ASN A 76 26.22 13.86 -18.31
CA ASN A 76 27.62 14.14 -18.01
C ASN A 76 28.04 13.63 -16.63
N TRP A 77 29.19 12.96 -16.56
CA TRP A 77 29.76 12.42 -15.33
C TRP A 77 30.00 13.47 -14.24
N LYS A 78 30.23 14.73 -14.62
CA LYS A 78 30.41 15.87 -13.70
C LYS A 78 29.21 16.08 -12.77
N GLU A 79 28.01 15.75 -13.23
CA GLU A 79 26.77 15.91 -12.46
C GLU A 79 26.72 14.98 -11.24
N VAL A 80 27.42 13.84 -11.32
CA VAL A 80 27.53 12.83 -10.25
C VAL A 80 28.94 12.79 -9.63
N GLY A 81 29.70 13.88 -9.75
CA GLY A 81 31.03 14.02 -9.14
C GLY A 81 32.17 13.28 -9.87
N GLY A 82 31.95 12.92 -11.13
CA GLY A 82 32.93 12.30 -12.01
C GLY A 82 33.73 13.29 -12.86
N ILE A 83 34.37 12.76 -13.90
CA ILE A 83 35.11 13.53 -14.91
C ILE A 83 34.15 14.39 -15.76
N ASP A 84 34.63 15.48 -16.35
CA ASP A 84 33.83 16.27 -17.30
C ASP A 84 33.82 15.58 -18.67
N ALA A 85 32.99 14.55 -18.79
CA ALA A 85 32.87 13.72 -19.98
C ALA A 85 31.41 13.26 -20.16
N PRO A 86 30.94 13.13 -21.42
CA PRO A 86 29.61 12.60 -21.69
C PRO A 86 29.51 11.14 -21.24
N ILE A 87 28.36 10.78 -20.68
CA ILE A 87 28.05 9.42 -20.27
C ILE A 87 27.58 8.64 -21.49
N LYS A 88 28.15 7.45 -21.68
CA LYS A 88 27.69 6.49 -22.70
C LYS A 88 27.26 5.21 -22.01
N VAL A 89 25.99 4.86 -22.15
CA VAL A 89 25.43 3.65 -21.56
C VAL A 89 25.70 2.45 -22.47
N PHE A 90 26.09 1.34 -21.88
CA PHE A 90 26.25 0.06 -22.56
C PHE A 90 25.45 -1.02 -21.82
N ARG A 91 24.59 -1.72 -22.56
CA ARG A 91 23.90 -2.94 -22.13
C ARG A 91 24.44 -4.11 -22.96
N LEU A 92 24.46 -5.30 -22.39
CA LEU A 92 24.92 -6.50 -23.10
C LEU A 92 24.14 -6.74 -24.41
N GLU A 93 22.86 -6.36 -24.45
CA GLU A 93 22.00 -6.44 -25.64
C GLU A 93 22.55 -5.66 -26.84
N ASN A 94 23.35 -4.60 -26.60
CA ASN A 94 23.95 -3.77 -27.64
C ASN A 94 25.35 -4.25 -28.06
N ILE A 95 25.82 -5.41 -27.60
CA ILE A 95 27.20 -5.86 -27.90
C ILE A 95 27.45 -6.04 -29.41
N THR A 96 26.42 -6.43 -30.16
CA THR A 96 26.47 -6.63 -31.61
C THR A 96 26.55 -5.33 -32.41
N ASP A 97 26.27 -4.18 -31.79
CA ASP A 97 26.48 -2.87 -32.39
C ASP A 97 27.97 -2.50 -32.47
N TYR A 98 28.82 -3.18 -31.67
CA TYR A 98 30.25 -2.90 -31.55
C TYR A 98 31.14 -4.00 -32.13
N TYR A 99 30.72 -5.26 -32.05
CA TYR A 99 31.50 -6.43 -32.44
C TYR A 99 30.65 -7.41 -33.25
N SER A 100 31.26 -8.08 -34.22
CA SER A 100 30.58 -9.14 -34.98
C SER A 100 30.46 -10.43 -34.14
N GLU A 101 29.52 -11.31 -34.52
CA GLU A 101 29.37 -12.62 -33.84
C GLU A 101 30.65 -13.46 -33.90
N GLU A 102 31.43 -13.33 -34.99
CA GLU A 102 32.74 -14.00 -35.13
C GLU A 102 33.77 -13.51 -34.10
N GLU A 103 33.73 -12.23 -33.74
CA GLU A 103 34.64 -11.62 -32.75
C GLU A 103 34.27 -11.97 -31.31
N LEU A 104 33.00 -12.32 -31.06
CA LEU A 104 32.48 -12.71 -29.74
C LEU A 104 32.64 -14.21 -29.47
N GLY A 105 32.79 -15.00 -30.54
CA GLY A 105 32.87 -16.47 -30.51
C GLY A 105 31.49 -17.13 -30.47
N GLU A 106 31.41 -18.39 -30.92
CA GLU A 106 30.14 -19.13 -31.13
C GLU A 106 29.23 -19.19 -29.88
N ALA A 107 29.80 -19.09 -28.67
CA ALA A 107 29.08 -19.10 -27.41
C ALA A 107 29.35 -17.86 -26.52
N TYR A 108 29.73 -16.72 -27.12
CA TYR A 108 30.08 -15.49 -26.40
C TYR A 108 31.28 -15.65 -25.44
N GLU A 109 32.16 -16.61 -25.71
CA GLU A 109 33.31 -16.94 -24.86
C GLU A 109 34.29 -15.77 -24.71
N LEU A 110 34.38 -14.92 -25.75
CA LEU A 110 35.26 -13.75 -25.79
C LEU A 110 34.55 -12.45 -25.37
N ALA A 111 33.23 -12.50 -25.10
CA ALA A 111 32.44 -11.31 -24.81
C ALA A 111 32.97 -10.53 -23.60
N GLY A 112 33.39 -11.21 -22.54
CA GLY A 112 33.95 -10.55 -21.35
C GLY A 112 35.21 -9.72 -21.63
N ASP A 113 36.11 -10.24 -22.48
CA ASP A 113 37.34 -9.53 -22.83
C ASP A 113 37.05 -8.33 -23.76
N LYS A 114 36.13 -8.52 -24.71
CA LYS A 114 35.68 -7.47 -25.64
C LYS A 114 34.93 -6.34 -24.93
N ILE A 115 34.08 -6.67 -23.96
CA ILE A 115 33.42 -5.67 -23.10
C ILE A 115 34.47 -4.89 -22.30
N ALA A 116 35.45 -5.58 -21.70
CA ALA A 116 36.49 -4.91 -20.94
C ALA A 116 37.31 -3.96 -21.83
N GLU A 117 37.67 -4.39 -23.04
CA GLU A 117 38.34 -3.57 -24.05
C GLU A 117 37.51 -2.33 -24.41
N LEU A 118 36.21 -2.51 -24.68
CA LEU A 118 35.29 -1.43 -25.04
C LEU A 118 35.19 -0.36 -23.96
N VAL A 119 35.01 -0.77 -22.70
CA VAL A 119 34.91 0.15 -21.55
C VAL A 119 36.24 0.86 -21.29
N GLN A 120 37.40 0.21 -21.51
CA GLN A 120 38.70 0.87 -21.38
C GLN A 120 38.97 1.91 -22.47
N HIS A 121 38.50 1.69 -23.70
CA HIS A 121 38.63 2.66 -24.78
C HIS A 121 37.70 3.88 -24.63
N ASN A 122 36.65 3.77 -23.82
CA ASN A 122 35.65 4.82 -23.61
C ASN A 122 35.61 5.28 -22.14
N PRO A 123 36.37 6.33 -21.75
CA PRO A 123 36.41 6.82 -20.37
C PRO A 123 35.05 7.23 -19.77
N GLY A 124 34.12 7.66 -20.62
CA GLY A 124 32.76 8.05 -20.23
C GLY A 124 31.73 6.91 -20.20
N MET A 125 32.14 5.66 -20.46
CA MET A 125 31.19 4.56 -20.59
C MET A 125 30.83 3.94 -19.22
N ILE A 126 29.54 3.64 -19.05
CA ILE A 126 29.01 2.77 -17.98
C ILE A 126 28.38 1.54 -18.60
N ALA A 127 28.89 0.37 -18.21
CA ALA A 127 28.43 -0.92 -18.70
C ALA A 127 27.61 -1.64 -17.62
N PHE A 128 26.35 -1.96 -17.93
CA PHE A 128 25.52 -2.87 -17.15
C PHE A 128 25.63 -4.27 -17.74
N ILE A 129 26.35 -5.15 -17.05
CA ILE A 129 26.72 -6.47 -17.57
C ILE A 129 26.56 -7.56 -16.51
N PRO A 130 26.27 -8.81 -16.92
CA PRO A 130 26.30 -9.95 -16.02
C PRO A 130 27.69 -10.13 -15.41
N SER A 131 27.74 -10.36 -14.10
CA SER A 131 28.95 -10.59 -13.31
C SER A 131 29.84 -11.72 -13.86
N GLN A 132 29.26 -12.72 -14.52
CA GLN A 132 29.98 -13.83 -15.16
C GLN A 132 30.95 -13.39 -16.27
N PHE A 133 30.73 -12.22 -16.89
CA PHE A 133 31.61 -11.68 -17.93
C PHE A 133 32.78 -10.86 -17.37
N VAL A 134 32.82 -10.62 -16.05
CA VAL A 134 33.90 -9.91 -15.40
C VAL A 134 34.97 -10.90 -14.94
N LYS A 135 36.05 -11.03 -15.74
CA LYS A 135 37.20 -11.89 -15.39
C LYS A 135 38.09 -11.24 -14.32
N GLU A 136 38.68 -12.07 -13.45
CA GLU A 136 39.67 -11.64 -12.45
C GLU A 136 40.90 -11.02 -13.16
N GLY A 137 41.25 -9.78 -12.80
CA GLY A 137 42.34 -9.03 -13.43
C GLY A 137 41.91 -8.13 -14.61
N SER A 138 40.62 -8.08 -14.94
CA SER A 138 40.10 -7.07 -15.86
C SER A 138 40.38 -5.66 -15.31
N ASN A 139 40.88 -4.75 -16.15
CA ASN A 139 41.22 -3.38 -15.76
C ASN A 139 39.98 -2.49 -15.51
N LEU A 140 38.84 -3.07 -15.10
CA LEU A 140 37.57 -2.37 -14.92
C LEU A 140 37.43 -1.80 -13.51
N HIS A 141 36.83 -0.61 -13.41
CA HIS A 141 36.41 -0.04 -12.15
C HIS A 141 34.95 -0.44 -11.89
N LEU A 142 34.72 -1.34 -10.94
CA LEU A 142 33.36 -1.74 -10.58
C LEU A 142 32.78 -0.77 -9.54
N ILE A 143 31.56 -0.28 -9.80
CA ILE A 143 30.84 0.53 -8.82
C ILE A 143 30.53 -0.34 -7.61
N LYS A 144 30.80 0.20 -6.42
CA LYS A 144 30.46 -0.48 -5.17
C LYS A 144 28.94 -0.49 -5.01
N ASP A 145 28.37 -1.66 -5.15
CA ASP A 145 26.96 -1.90 -4.88
C ASP A 145 26.69 -1.74 -3.38
N ASN A 146 25.70 -0.91 -3.06
CA ASN A 146 25.26 -0.69 -1.69
C ASN A 146 23.97 -1.47 -1.47
N ASN A 147 23.67 -1.75 -0.20
CA ASN A 147 22.36 -2.27 0.15
C ASN A 147 21.29 -1.19 -0.01
N ILE A 148 20.07 -1.63 -0.30
CA ILE A 148 18.91 -0.75 -0.33
C ILE A 148 18.76 -0.06 1.03
N SER A 149 18.63 1.26 1.02
CA SER A 149 18.55 2.09 2.24
C SER A 149 17.12 2.24 2.73
N PHE A 150 16.91 2.17 4.05
CA PHE A 150 15.62 2.46 4.68
C PHE A 150 15.07 3.84 4.31
N LYS A 151 15.94 4.85 4.23
CA LYS A 151 15.53 6.21 3.89
C LYS A 151 14.98 6.30 2.47
N ASP A 152 15.65 5.64 1.52
CA ASP A 152 15.28 5.68 0.11
C ASP A 152 13.97 4.91 -0.13
N VAL A 153 13.71 3.88 0.67
CA VAL A 153 12.44 3.14 0.62
C VAL A 153 11.28 3.97 1.19
N ILE A 154 11.41 4.47 2.42
CA ILE A 154 10.29 5.15 3.10
C ILE A 154 10.04 6.55 2.54
N ALA A 155 11.10 7.29 2.20
CA ALA A 155 11.01 8.66 1.70
C ALA A 155 11.10 8.75 0.16
N GLY A 156 11.29 7.62 -0.53
CA GLY A 156 11.36 7.59 -1.99
C GLY A 156 10.03 7.97 -2.62
N ALA A 157 10.09 8.79 -3.67
CA ALA A 157 8.93 9.32 -4.38
C ALA A 157 8.48 8.46 -5.56
N GLU A 158 9.26 7.46 -5.95
CA GLU A 158 9.04 6.66 -7.15
C GLU A 158 8.92 5.16 -6.84
N TRP A 159 7.89 4.52 -7.38
CA TRP A 159 7.70 3.07 -7.32
C TRP A 159 7.89 2.45 -8.70
N PHE A 160 9.10 1.97 -8.98
CA PHE A 160 9.46 1.26 -10.20
C PHE A 160 10.27 0.00 -9.85
N PRO A 161 9.62 -1.05 -9.34
CA PRO A 161 10.30 -2.24 -8.85
C PRO A 161 10.92 -3.10 -9.97
N THR A 162 10.53 -2.87 -11.22
CA THR A 162 11.04 -3.57 -12.41
C THR A 162 12.04 -2.75 -13.22
N ALA A 163 12.44 -1.56 -12.74
CA ALA A 163 13.41 -0.73 -13.45
C ALA A 163 14.79 -1.40 -13.45
N THR A 164 15.42 -1.44 -14.62
CA THR A 164 16.79 -1.93 -14.81
C THR A 164 17.70 -0.78 -15.21
N PRO A 165 18.89 -0.62 -14.59
CA PRO A 165 19.60 -1.57 -13.72
C PRO A 165 19.23 -1.60 -12.24
N ALA A 166 18.56 -0.56 -11.73
CA ALA A 166 18.32 -0.35 -10.31
C ALA A 166 16.83 -0.11 -10.02
N PRO A 167 16.15 -1.03 -9.32
CA PRO A 167 14.74 -0.87 -8.97
C PRO A 167 14.53 0.26 -7.96
N GLN A 168 13.43 0.99 -8.10
CA GLN A 168 13.03 2.07 -7.20
C GLN A 168 11.88 1.60 -6.30
N PHE A 169 12.14 1.55 -4.99
CA PHE A 169 11.17 1.09 -3.98
C PHE A 169 10.65 2.25 -3.13
N GLY A 170 10.28 3.38 -3.73
CA GLY A 170 9.72 4.53 -3.03
C GLY A 170 8.28 4.30 -2.57
N PHE A 171 8.05 4.32 -1.26
CA PHE A 171 6.76 4.02 -0.66
C PHE A 171 5.86 5.24 -0.52
N LEU A 172 6.41 6.45 -0.63
CA LEU A 172 5.66 7.69 -0.42
C LEU A 172 4.40 7.81 -1.31
N PRO A 173 4.42 7.53 -2.63
CA PRO A 173 3.21 7.56 -3.44
C PRO A 173 2.14 6.56 -2.97
N LEU A 174 2.55 5.36 -2.50
CA LEU A 174 1.63 4.31 -2.07
C LEU A 174 1.02 4.60 -0.69
N ILE A 175 1.83 5.10 0.23
CA ILE A 175 1.37 5.54 1.57
C ILE A 175 0.41 6.71 1.41
N THR A 176 0.80 7.73 0.64
CA THR A 176 -0.04 8.91 0.41
C THR A 176 -1.32 8.53 -0.32
N GLY A 177 -1.27 7.72 -1.38
CA GLY A 177 -2.46 7.22 -2.07
C GLY A 177 -3.43 6.49 -1.15
N THR A 178 -2.92 5.61 -0.28
CA THR A 178 -3.74 4.88 0.72
C THR A 178 -4.40 5.85 1.70
N LEU A 179 -3.62 6.74 2.32
CA LEU A 179 -4.15 7.68 3.32
C LEU A 179 -5.11 8.68 2.69
N TRP A 180 -4.83 9.15 1.47
CA TRP A 180 -5.65 10.13 0.75
C TRP A 180 -7.03 9.56 0.43
N VAL A 181 -7.09 8.39 -0.21
CA VAL A 181 -8.36 7.77 -0.60
C VAL A 181 -9.20 7.40 0.63
N SER A 182 -8.57 6.86 1.68
CA SER A 182 -9.25 6.49 2.92
C SER A 182 -9.74 7.71 3.70
N LEU A 183 -8.96 8.80 3.73
CA LEU A 183 -9.37 10.04 4.40
C LEU A 183 -10.69 10.57 3.83
N PHE A 184 -10.77 10.73 2.51
CA PHE A 184 -11.99 11.23 1.86
C PHE A 184 -13.15 10.24 1.95
N ALA A 185 -12.87 8.93 1.90
CA ALA A 185 -13.89 7.92 2.12
C ALA A 185 -14.52 8.05 3.51
N ILE A 186 -13.71 8.29 4.55
CA ILE A 186 -14.19 8.44 5.93
C ILE A 186 -14.85 9.79 6.17
N LEU A 187 -14.37 10.87 5.54
CA LEU A 187 -15.05 12.18 5.56
C LEU A 187 -16.48 12.09 5.02
N ILE A 188 -16.75 11.18 4.08
CA ILE A 188 -18.10 10.89 3.59
C ILE A 188 -18.79 9.87 4.50
N ALA A 189 -18.20 8.71 4.75
CA ALA A 189 -18.88 7.61 5.43
C ALA A 189 -19.25 7.93 6.90
N LEU A 190 -18.41 8.67 7.62
CA LEU A 190 -18.60 8.93 9.03
C LEU A 190 -19.82 9.83 9.34
N PRO A 191 -19.98 11.03 8.75
CA PRO A 191 -21.15 11.86 9.02
C PRO A 191 -22.45 11.19 8.59
N PHE A 192 -22.47 10.54 7.42
CA PHE A 192 -23.66 9.84 6.94
C PHE A 192 -23.97 8.60 7.78
N GLY A 193 -22.96 7.81 8.13
CA GLY A 193 -23.12 6.59 8.93
C GLY A 193 -23.59 6.87 10.35
N LEU A 194 -23.04 7.90 11.00
CA LEU A 194 -23.48 8.34 12.33
C LEU A 194 -24.90 8.94 12.29
N SER A 195 -25.22 9.72 11.27
CA SER A 195 -26.56 10.31 11.14
C SER A 195 -27.63 9.23 10.93
N VAL A 196 -27.37 8.27 10.03
CA VAL A 196 -28.31 7.17 9.76
C VAL A 196 -28.45 6.27 10.98
N SER A 197 -27.36 5.96 11.69
CA SER A 197 -27.45 5.15 12.91
C SER A 197 -28.22 5.83 14.02
N ILE A 198 -28.03 7.15 14.26
CA ILE A 198 -28.81 7.92 15.24
C ILE A 198 -30.30 7.93 14.86
N TYR A 199 -30.59 8.13 13.56
CA TYR A 199 -31.96 8.07 13.07
C TYR A 199 -32.58 6.69 13.32
N LEU A 200 -31.90 5.61 12.95
CA LEU A 200 -32.40 4.25 13.11
C LEU A 200 -32.56 3.81 14.56
N SER A 201 -31.70 4.27 15.47
CA SER A 201 -31.74 3.90 16.88
C SER A 201 -32.82 4.66 17.66
N GLU A 202 -32.99 5.96 17.40
CA GLU A 202 -33.74 6.85 18.30
C GLU A 202 -34.94 7.56 17.65
N VAL A 203 -35.01 7.67 16.32
CA VAL A 203 -36.06 8.47 15.62
C VAL A 203 -36.97 7.60 14.75
N ALA A 204 -36.42 6.57 14.10
CA ALA A 204 -37.14 5.74 13.16
C ALA A 204 -38.25 4.94 13.84
N ASN A 205 -39.42 4.87 13.20
CA ASN A 205 -40.48 3.97 13.62
C ASN A 205 -40.10 2.50 13.34
N THR A 206 -40.79 1.57 14.03
CA THR A 206 -40.50 0.13 13.96
C THR A 206 -40.54 -0.41 12.52
N LYS A 207 -41.47 0.08 11.69
CA LYS A 207 -41.61 -0.35 10.28
C LYS A 207 -40.40 0.04 9.45
N THR A 208 -40.00 1.31 9.51
CA THR A 208 -38.85 1.84 8.76
C THR A 208 -37.57 1.11 9.17
N ARG A 209 -37.37 0.92 10.47
CA ARG A 209 -36.22 0.18 11.00
C ARG A 209 -36.18 -1.27 10.52
N ASN A 210 -37.30 -1.99 10.60
CA ASN A 210 -37.39 -3.40 10.20
C ASN A 210 -37.14 -3.62 8.69
N ILE A 211 -37.20 -2.57 7.88
CA ILE A 211 -36.85 -2.61 6.46
C ILE A 211 -35.39 -2.17 6.25
N LEU A 212 -35.02 -1.00 6.78
CA LEU A 212 -33.71 -0.41 6.51
C LEU A 212 -32.55 -1.19 7.13
N LYS A 213 -32.67 -1.69 8.37
CA LYS A 213 -31.57 -2.42 9.02
C LYS A 213 -31.18 -3.68 8.24
N PRO A 214 -32.12 -4.59 7.87
CA PRO A 214 -31.77 -5.73 7.01
C PRO A 214 -31.18 -5.32 5.66
N VAL A 215 -31.70 -4.27 5.00
CA VAL A 215 -31.14 -3.79 3.72
C VAL A 215 -29.69 -3.35 3.88
N ILE A 216 -29.37 -2.61 4.96
CA ILE A 216 -28.00 -2.17 5.25
C ILE A 216 -27.10 -3.36 5.56
N GLU A 217 -27.58 -4.35 6.31
CA GLU A 217 -26.82 -5.58 6.57
C GLU A 217 -26.57 -6.37 5.27
N LEU A 218 -27.54 -6.44 4.36
CA LEU A 218 -27.38 -7.07 3.05
C LEU A 218 -26.31 -6.37 2.19
N LEU A 219 -26.19 -5.04 2.27
CA LEU A 219 -25.10 -4.31 1.60
C LEU A 219 -23.71 -4.75 2.11
N SER A 220 -23.60 -5.18 3.36
CA SER A 220 -22.33 -5.70 3.91
C SER A 220 -21.93 -7.06 3.30
N GLY A 221 -22.92 -7.81 2.79
CA GLY A 221 -22.71 -9.12 2.16
C GLY A 221 -22.28 -9.04 0.69
N ILE A 222 -22.30 -7.86 0.08
CA ILE A 222 -21.87 -7.68 -1.31
C ILE A 222 -20.33 -7.78 -1.40
N PRO A 223 -19.77 -8.64 -2.26
CA PRO A 223 -18.32 -8.73 -2.46
C PRO A 223 -17.71 -7.41 -2.95
N SER A 224 -16.50 -7.10 -2.51
CA SER A 224 -15.83 -5.83 -2.86
C SER A 224 -15.61 -5.64 -4.36
N VAL A 225 -15.30 -6.71 -5.09
CA VAL A 225 -15.16 -6.68 -6.55
C VAL A 225 -16.44 -6.22 -7.27
N VAL A 226 -17.62 -6.50 -6.70
CA VAL A 226 -18.90 -6.05 -7.27
C VAL A 226 -19.05 -4.54 -7.09
N TYR A 227 -18.65 -4.01 -5.94
CA TYR A 227 -18.58 -2.55 -5.73
C TYR A 227 -17.56 -1.87 -6.65
N GLY A 228 -16.39 -2.49 -6.85
CA GLY A 228 -15.37 -2.01 -7.79
C GLY A 228 -15.90 -1.97 -9.22
N PHE A 229 -16.56 -3.04 -9.67
CA PHE A 229 -17.17 -3.11 -11.00
C PHE A 229 -18.27 -2.07 -11.19
N PHE A 230 -19.17 -1.90 -10.20
CA PHE A 230 -20.17 -0.83 -10.22
C PHE A 230 -19.51 0.56 -10.26
N GLY A 231 -18.47 0.76 -9.45
CA GLY A 231 -17.70 1.99 -9.43
C GLY A 231 -17.11 2.32 -10.79
N LEU A 232 -16.50 1.33 -11.45
CA LEU A 232 -15.88 1.48 -12.76
C LEU A 232 -16.90 1.79 -13.87
N ILE A 233 -18.10 1.19 -13.84
CA ILE A 233 -19.09 1.37 -14.91
C ILE A 233 -19.96 2.61 -14.68
N VAL A 234 -20.22 2.99 -13.43
CA VAL A 234 -21.19 4.04 -13.09
C VAL A 234 -20.50 5.27 -12.52
N ILE A 235 -19.69 5.10 -11.48
CA ILE A 235 -19.12 6.23 -10.73
C ILE A 235 -17.99 6.90 -11.52
N VAL A 236 -17.10 6.11 -12.13
CA VAL A 236 -15.98 6.60 -12.94
C VAL A 236 -16.46 7.44 -14.13
N PRO A 237 -17.38 6.97 -15.00
CA PRO A 237 -17.91 7.80 -16.10
C PRO A 237 -18.70 9.01 -15.61
N PHE A 238 -19.40 8.89 -14.48
CA PHE A 238 -20.12 10.01 -13.88
C PHE A 238 -19.17 11.12 -13.44
N ILE A 239 -18.07 10.78 -12.75
CA ILE A 239 -17.03 11.72 -12.34
C ILE A 239 -16.34 12.32 -13.57
N GLN A 240 -15.97 11.47 -14.53
CA GLN A 240 -15.33 11.90 -15.78
C GLN A 240 -16.14 13.00 -16.48
N LYS A 241 -17.45 12.77 -16.65
CA LYS A 241 -18.35 13.72 -17.31
C LYS A 241 -18.64 14.97 -16.46
N THR A 242 -18.73 14.82 -15.15
CA THR A 242 -19.07 15.93 -14.24
C THR A 242 -17.92 16.91 -14.09
N PHE A 243 -16.68 16.42 -14.09
CA PHE A 243 -15.47 17.22 -13.90
C PHE A 243 -14.67 17.44 -15.19
N ASP A 244 -15.20 17.01 -16.34
CA ASP A 244 -14.56 17.11 -17.66
C ASP A 244 -13.12 16.58 -17.68
N LEU A 245 -12.94 15.36 -17.15
CA LEU A 245 -11.63 14.73 -17.01
C LEU A 245 -11.30 13.85 -18.22
N PRO A 246 -10.02 13.72 -18.60
CA PRO A 246 -9.58 12.77 -19.62
C PRO A 246 -9.90 11.31 -19.23
N VAL A 247 -9.74 10.99 -17.95
CA VAL A 247 -10.00 9.67 -17.34
C VAL A 247 -10.79 9.87 -16.04
N GLY A 248 -11.75 8.98 -15.78
CA GLY A 248 -12.60 9.06 -14.59
C GLY A 248 -12.05 8.30 -13.37
N GLU A 249 -11.04 7.45 -13.60
CA GLU A 249 -10.39 6.66 -12.56
C GLU A 249 -9.53 7.56 -11.68
N THR A 250 -10.04 7.87 -10.49
CA THR A 250 -9.51 8.93 -9.64
C THR A 250 -9.58 8.54 -8.17
N GLY A 251 -8.81 9.24 -7.33
CA GLY A 251 -8.95 9.15 -5.88
C GLY A 251 -10.39 9.38 -5.42
N LEU A 252 -11.12 10.32 -6.03
CA LEU A 252 -12.52 10.60 -5.71
C LEU A 252 -13.42 9.41 -5.99
N ALA A 253 -13.26 8.76 -7.16
CA ALA A 253 -14.02 7.56 -7.51
C ALA A 253 -13.78 6.45 -6.47
N GLY A 254 -12.52 6.23 -6.10
CA GLY A 254 -12.13 5.33 -5.01
C GLY A 254 -12.80 5.68 -3.69
N SER A 255 -12.70 6.94 -3.25
CA SER A 255 -13.26 7.38 -1.98
C SER A 255 -14.77 7.24 -1.89
N VAL A 256 -15.50 7.50 -2.98
CA VAL A 256 -16.96 7.32 -3.02
C VAL A 256 -17.34 5.85 -2.88
N VAL A 257 -16.69 4.96 -3.65
CA VAL A 257 -16.95 3.51 -3.57
C VAL A 257 -16.60 2.98 -2.18
N LEU A 258 -15.46 3.36 -1.63
CA LEU A 258 -15.05 3.01 -0.27
C LEU A 258 -16.03 3.52 0.78
N ALA A 259 -16.54 4.75 0.64
CA ALA A 259 -17.50 5.30 1.57
C ALA A 259 -18.78 4.46 1.61
N ILE A 260 -19.31 4.09 0.44
CA ILE A 260 -20.48 3.21 0.30
C ILE A 260 -20.22 1.87 1.01
N MET A 261 -19.02 1.32 0.87
CA MET A 261 -18.64 0.05 1.50
C MET A 261 -18.44 0.14 3.01
N ALA A 262 -17.98 1.28 3.53
CA ALA A 262 -17.76 1.49 4.97
C ALA A 262 -19.05 1.82 5.73
N LEU A 263 -20.04 2.43 5.04
CA LEU A 263 -21.32 2.83 5.64
C LEU A 263 -22.04 1.70 6.38
N PRO A 264 -22.27 0.50 5.80
CA PRO A 264 -22.99 -0.56 6.48
C PRO A 264 -22.38 -0.97 7.82
N THR A 265 -21.04 -1.03 7.87
CA THR A 265 -20.27 -1.35 9.06
C THR A 265 -20.45 -0.29 10.13
N ILE A 266 -20.27 0.99 9.78
CA ILE A 266 -20.42 2.11 10.72
C ILE A 266 -21.85 2.16 11.24
N ILE A 267 -22.85 2.08 10.36
CA ILE A 267 -24.26 2.20 10.73
C ILE A 267 -24.68 1.08 11.67
N THR A 268 -24.39 -0.17 11.29
CA THR A 268 -24.86 -1.35 12.02
C THR A 268 -24.31 -1.38 13.44
N VAL A 269 -22.98 -1.26 13.58
CA VAL A 269 -22.31 -1.34 14.88
C VAL A 269 -22.70 -0.17 15.78
N THR A 270 -22.80 1.04 15.21
CA THR A 270 -23.18 2.24 15.98
C THR A 270 -24.65 2.19 16.43
N GLU A 271 -25.57 1.73 15.58
CA GLU A 271 -26.99 1.57 15.93
C GLU A 271 -27.19 0.53 17.03
N ASP A 272 -26.48 -0.61 16.96
CA ASP A 272 -26.56 -1.65 18.00
C ASP A 272 -26.02 -1.13 19.34
N ALA A 273 -24.92 -0.37 19.31
CA ALA A 273 -24.38 0.27 20.50
C ALA A 273 -25.36 1.25 21.16
N MET A 274 -26.06 2.07 20.38
CA MET A 274 -27.07 3.00 20.88
C MET A 274 -28.28 2.25 21.45
N ARG A 275 -28.76 1.21 20.78
CA ARG A 275 -29.91 0.42 21.25
C ARG A 275 -29.64 -0.38 22.52
N ASN A 276 -28.38 -0.67 22.82
CA ASN A 276 -27.97 -1.29 24.08
C ASN A 276 -28.06 -0.34 25.29
N CYS A 277 -28.24 0.97 25.10
CA CYS A 277 -28.56 1.87 26.20
C CYS A 277 -29.85 1.39 26.90
N PRO A 278 -29.90 1.33 28.25
CA PRO A 278 -31.12 0.94 28.96
C PRO A 278 -32.30 1.87 28.66
N ARG A 279 -33.50 1.31 28.49
CA ARG A 279 -34.72 2.12 28.32
C ARG A 279 -34.99 3.03 29.51
N SER A 280 -34.69 2.57 30.72
CA SER A 280 -34.82 3.35 31.95
C SER A 280 -34.02 4.65 31.93
N MET A 281 -32.83 4.67 31.31
CA MET A 281 -32.04 5.90 31.18
C MET A 281 -32.72 6.92 30.25
N ARG A 282 -33.34 6.45 29.16
CA ARG A 282 -34.09 7.32 28.25
C ARG A 282 -35.35 7.88 28.91
N GLU A 283 -36.12 7.01 29.55
CA GLU A 283 -37.36 7.38 30.24
C GLU A 283 -37.09 8.35 31.41
N ALA A 284 -36.02 8.15 32.17
CA ALA A 284 -35.62 9.05 33.24
C ALA A 284 -35.28 10.46 32.71
N SER A 285 -34.54 10.54 31.59
CA SER A 285 -34.22 11.83 30.95
C SER A 285 -35.49 12.57 30.51
N LEU A 286 -36.42 11.86 29.86
CA LEU A 286 -37.69 12.42 29.42
C LEU A 286 -38.57 12.86 30.60
N ALA A 287 -38.59 12.08 31.70
CA ALA A 287 -39.33 12.42 32.92
C ALA A 287 -38.81 13.68 33.62
N LEU A 288 -37.52 14.00 33.46
CA LEU A 288 -36.91 15.26 33.91
C LEU A 288 -37.23 16.46 32.99
N GLY A 289 -38.08 16.28 31.98
CA GLY A 289 -38.49 17.33 31.04
C GLY A 289 -37.51 17.53 29.88
N ALA A 290 -36.56 16.62 29.66
CA ALA A 290 -35.68 16.69 28.49
C ALA A 290 -36.45 16.37 27.20
N SER A 291 -36.13 17.07 26.12
CA SER A 291 -36.57 16.73 24.77
C SER A 291 -35.88 15.46 24.25
N GLN A 292 -36.46 14.82 23.24
CA GLN A 292 -35.86 13.66 22.58
C GLN A 292 -34.42 13.94 22.11
N TRP A 293 -34.15 15.10 21.51
CA TRP A 293 -32.81 15.48 21.09
C TRP A 293 -31.82 15.63 22.26
N GLN A 294 -32.28 16.20 23.38
CA GLN A 294 -31.45 16.31 24.59
C GLN A 294 -31.14 14.93 25.17
N THR A 295 -32.10 14.00 25.17
CA THR A 295 -31.87 12.61 25.59
C THR A 295 -30.86 11.91 24.68
N ILE A 296 -30.97 12.08 23.35
CA ILE A 296 -30.01 11.50 22.40
C ILE A 296 -28.60 12.03 22.67
N TYR A 297 -28.45 13.36 22.70
CA TYR A 297 -27.13 13.99 22.80
C TYR A 297 -26.48 13.87 24.18
N LYS A 298 -27.26 13.94 25.26
CA LYS A 298 -26.72 13.96 26.63
C LYS A 298 -26.75 12.62 27.35
N VAL A 299 -27.51 11.63 26.87
CA VAL A 299 -27.66 10.34 27.55
C VAL A 299 -27.24 9.20 26.64
N VAL A 300 -27.87 9.05 25.48
CA VAL A 300 -27.65 7.90 24.59
C VAL A 300 -26.25 7.92 23.98
N ILE A 301 -25.85 9.03 23.35
CA ILE A 301 -24.53 9.14 22.72
C ILE A 301 -23.39 8.95 23.73
N PRO A 302 -23.39 9.62 24.92
CA PRO A 302 -22.36 9.41 25.93
C PRO A 302 -22.33 7.97 26.45
N TYR A 303 -23.48 7.35 26.69
CA TYR A 303 -23.56 5.95 27.13
C TYR A 303 -22.95 4.99 26.10
N SER A 304 -23.20 5.25 24.82
CA SER A 304 -22.82 4.34 23.72
C SER A 304 -21.49 4.69 23.06
N ILE A 305 -20.71 5.63 23.61
CA ILE A 305 -19.49 6.15 22.97
C ILE A 305 -18.45 5.07 22.66
N SER A 306 -18.32 4.05 23.50
CA SER A 306 -17.42 2.93 23.25
C SER A 306 -17.80 2.15 21.99
N GLY A 307 -19.09 1.82 21.82
CA GLY A 307 -19.58 1.11 20.65
C GLY A 307 -19.62 1.97 19.39
N ILE A 308 -19.92 3.27 19.51
CA ILE A 308 -19.78 4.24 18.41
C ILE A 308 -18.32 4.27 17.93
N THR A 309 -17.38 4.34 18.88
CA THR A 309 -15.94 4.33 18.57
C THR A 309 -15.55 3.03 17.87
N SER A 310 -16.02 1.86 18.35
CA SER A 310 -15.76 0.58 17.70
C SER A 310 -16.30 0.53 16.26
N GLY A 311 -17.50 1.05 16.01
CA GLY A 311 -18.08 1.13 14.66
C GLY A 311 -17.26 2.01 13.72
N VAL A 312 -16.78 3.14 14.22
CA VAL A 312 -15.88 4.04 13.47
C VAL A 312 -14.54 3.38 13.17
N VAL A 313 -13.89 2.76 14.16
CA VAL A 313 -12.61 2.05 13.98
C VAL A 313 -12.75 0.94 12.93
N LEU A 314 -13.82 0.16 13.00
CA LEU A 314 -14.05 -0.92 12.05
C LEU A 314 -14.29 -0.40 10.62
N GLY A 315 -15.00 0.73 10.49
CA GLY A 315 -15.18 1.41 9.20
C GLY A 315 -13.87 1.96 8.62
N ILE A 316 -13.03 2.59 9.45
CA ILE A 316 -11.71 3.09 9.05
C ILE A 316 -10.80 1.94 8.63
N GLY A 317 -10.74 0.86 9.42
CA GLY A 317 -9.97 -0.34 9.09
C GLY A 317 -10.38 -0.94 7.75
N ARG A 318 -11.69 -0.99 7.46
CA ARG A 318 -12.23 -1.43 6.16
C ARG A 318 -11.79 -0.51 5.02
N ALA A 319 -11.81 0.81 5.21
CA ALA A 319 -11.42 1.77 4.17
C ALA A 319 -9.91 1.76 3.85
N ILE A 320 -9.05 1.50 4.84
CA ILE A 320 -7.59 1.44 4.68
C ILE A 320 -7.14 0.12 4.08
N GLY A 321 -7.81 -0.97 4.46
CA GLY A 321 -7.48 -2.32 4.00
C GLY A 321 -8.15 -2.75 2.71
N GLU A 322 -8.89 -1.87 2.03
CA GLU A 322 -9.59 -2.24 0.80
C GLU A 322 -8.62 -2.38 -0.38
N THR A 323 -8.78 -3.48 -1.11
CA THR A 323 -7.85 -3.92 -2.15
C THR A 323 -8.49 -3.84 -3.53
N MET A 324 -9.53 -4.65 -3.76
CA MET A 324 -10.00 -4.94 -5.12
C MET A 324 -10.87 -3.82 -5.67
N ALA A 325 -11.75 -3.24 -4.84
CA ALA A 325 -12.59 -2.14 -5.31
C ALA A 325 -11.73 -0.94 -5.73
N VAL A 326 -10.70 -0.63 -4.94
CA VAL A 326 -9.79 0.49 -5.17
C VAL A 326 -8.92 0.26 -6.41
N LEU A 327 -8.35 -0.94 -6.56
CA LEU A 327 -7.55 -1.32 -7.72
C LEU A 327 -8.29 -1.08 -9.04
N MET A 328 -9.60 -1.32 -9.07
CA MET A 328 -10.42 -1.18 -10.27
C MET A 328 -10.78 0.28 -10.61
N VAL A 329 -10.87 1.18 -9.64
CA VAL A 329 -11.53 2.51 -9.85
C VAL A 329 -10.59 3.71 -9.67
N THR A 330 -9.38 3.51 -9.14
CA THR A 330 -8.46 4.62 -8.82
C THR A 330 -7.37 4.86 -9.85
N GLY A 331 -7.34 4.07 -10.93
CA GLY A 331 -6.39 4.22 -12.04
C GLY A 331 -5.03 3.58 -11.77
N ASN A 332 -4.75 3.18 -10.51
CA ASN A 332 -3.60 2.36 -10.12
C ASN A 332 -2.23 2.99 -10.49
N ALA A 333 -2.16 4.32 -10.52
CA ALA A 333 -0.94 5.07 -10.84
C ALA A 333 -0.12 5.34 -9.56
N ALA A 334 1.15 4.93 -9.54
CA ALA A 334 2.04 5.13 -8.40
C ALA A 334 2.65 6.54 -8.36
N VAL A 335 1.78 7.55 -8.31
CA VAL A 335 2.12 8.97 -8.22
C VAL A 335 1.67 9.53 -6.88
N ILE A 336 2.35 10.57 -6.39
CA ILE A 336 1.93 11.28 -5.18
C ILE A 336 0.74 12.17 -5.55
N PRO A 337 -0.48 11.88 -5.05
CA PRO A 337 -1.66 12.65 -5.42
C PRO A 337 -1.57 14.06 -4.82
N THR A 338 -1.76 15.07 -5.66
CA THR A 338 -1.87 16.48 -5.22
C THR A 338 -3.33 16.93 -5.15
N THR A 339 -4.18 16.33 -5.98
CA THR A 339 -5.63 16.56 -5.99
C THR A 339 -6.40 15.25 -5.84
N ILE A 340 -7.68 15.32 -5.46
CA ILE A 340 -8.54 14.14 -5.34
C ILE A 340 -8.99 13.59 -6.71
N LEU A 341 -8.88 14.40 -7.76
CA LEU A 341 -9.26 14.04 -9.13
C LEU A 341 -8.12 13.39 -9.91
N GLU A 342 -6.97 13.17 -9.27
CA GLU A 342 -5.87 12.42 -9.86
C GLU A 342 -6.01 10.91 -9.59
N PRO A 343 -5.51 10.08 -10.51
CA PRO A 343 -5.35 8.66 -10.24
C PRO A 343 -4.31 8.45 -9.14
N LEU A 344 -4.48 7.38 -8.37
CA LEU A 344 -3.57 7.01 -7.29
C LEU A 344 -3.48 5.50 -7.16
N ARG A 345 -2.49 5.05 -6.39
CA ARG A 345 -2.28 3.64 -6.08
C ARG A 345 -2.15 3.47 -4.58
N THR A 346 -2.78 2.44 -4.04
CA THR A 346 -2.75 2.12 -2.61
C THR A 346 -1.83 0.96 -2.32
N ILE A 347 -1.42 0.82 -1.05
CA ILE A 347 -0.59 -0.28 -0.57
C ILE A 347 -1.29 -1.62 -0.81
N PRO A 348 -2.56 -1.84 -0.40
CA PRO A 348 -3.23 -3.13 -0.62
C PRO A 348 -3.33 -3.48 -2.12
N ALA A 349 -3.65 -2.49 -2.97
CA ALA A 349 -3.73 -2.68 -4.42
C ALA A 349 -2.38 -3.07 -5.03
N THR A 350 -1.28 -2.47 -4.56
CA THR A 350 0.08 -2.80 -5.02
C THR A 350 0.46 -4.22 -4.65
N ILE A 351 0.22 -4.62 -3.39
CA ILE A 351 0.50 -5.99 -2.93
C ILE A 351 -0.30 -7.00 -3.74
N ALA A 352 -1.60 -6.76 -3.95
CA ALA A 352 -2.43 -7.70 -4.68
C ALA A 352 -2.09 -7.81 -6.17
N ALA A 353 -1.68 -6.70 -6.79
CA ALA A 353 -1.33 -6.67 -8.21
C ALA A 353 0.03 -7.34 -8.49
N GLU A 354 1.02 -7.17 -7.60
CA GLU A 354 2.41 -7.49 -7.93
C GLU A 354 2.96 -8.73 -7.21
N LEU A 355 2.36 -9.15 -6.08
CA LEU A 355 2.91 -10.26 -5.28
C LEU A 355 2.93 -11.61 -6.03
N GLY A 356 1.98 -11.82 -6.95
CA GLY A 356 1.92 -13.03 -7.76
C GLY A 356 2.98 -13.10 -8.86
N GLU A 357 3.56 -11.97 -9.24
CA GLU A 357 4.55 -11.87 -10.32
C GLU A 357 5.99 -11.70 -9.79
N ALA A 358 6.14 -11.28 -8.54
CA ALA A 358 7.44 -11.06 -7.91
C ALA A 358 8.18 -12.40 -7.62
N PRO A 359 9.44 -12.57 -8.06
CA PRO A 359 10.23 -13.76 -7.76
C PRO A 359 10.44 -13.95 -6.24
N ALA A 360 10.13 -15.14 -5.73
CA ALA A 360 10.25 -15.44 -4.31
C ALA A 360 11.70 -15.24 -3.81
N GLY A 361 11.85 -14.47 -2.74
CA GLY A 361 13.16 -14.13 -2.15
C GLY A 361 13.90 -12.98 -2.84
N GLY A 362 13.39 -12.45 -3.95
CA GLY A 362 13.95 -11.26 -4.61
C GLY A 362 13.63 -9.95 -3.89
N ALA A 363 14.33 -8.87 -4.27
CA ALA A 363 14.13 -7.54 -3.66
C ALA A 363 12.68 -7.03 -3.84
N HIS A 364 12.07 -7.22 -5.01
CA HIS A 364 10.67 -6.81 -5.24
C HIS A 364 9.69 -7.55 -4.33
N TYR A 365 9.86 -8.86 -4.17
CA TYR A 365 9.05 -9.67 -3.26
C TYR A 365 9.16 -9.15 -1.82
N GLN A 366 10.38 -8.96 -1.31
CA GLN A 366 10.61 -8.44 0.04
C GLN A 366 10.07 -7.01 0.24
N ALA A 367 10.13 -6.16 -0.79
CA ALA A 367 9.55 -4.82 -0.75
C ALA A 367 8.02 -4.85 -0.58
N LEU A 368 7.32 -5.79 -1.21
CA LEU A 368 5.87 -5.98 -1.02
C LEU A 368 5.52 -6.45 0.41
N PHE A 369 6.35 -7.30 1.03
CA PHE A 369 6.19 -7.65 2.45
C PHE A 369 6.40 -6.45 3.36
N LEU A 370 7.41 -5.62 3.07
CA LEU A 370 7.66 -4.40 3.82
C LEU A 370 6.51 -3.38 3.67
N LEU A 371 5.88 -3.28 2.50
CA LEU A 371 4.63 -2.52 2.33
C LEU A 371 3.52 -3.04 3.27
N GLY A 372 3.40 -4.36 3.41
CA GLY A 372 2.49 -4.99 4.37
C GLY A 372 2.80 -4.61 5.83
N VAL A 373 4.08 -4.59 6.22
CA VAL A 373 4.52 -4.09 7.55
C VAL A 373 4.13 -2.62 7.74
N VAL A 374 4.34 -1.79 6.73
CA VAL A 374 3.98 -0.36 6.79
C VAL A 374 2.47 -0.18 6.95
N LEU A 375 1.65 -0.92 6.19
CA LEU A 375 0.20 -0.91 6.33
C LEU A 375 -0.24 -1.38 7.74
N PHE A 376 0.39 -2.43 8.26
CA PHE A 376 0.15 -2.91 9.63
C PHE A 376 0.45 -1.83 10.67
N ILE A 377 1.58 -1.13 10.54
CA ILE A 377 1.96 -0.03 11.45
C ILE A 377 0.98 1.14 11.34
N ILE A 378 0.60 1.54 10.11
CA ILE A 378 -0.38 2.61 9.88
C ILE A 378 -1.72 2.28 10.54
N THR A 379 -2.23 1.07 10.31
CA THR A 379 -3.51 0.63 10.89
C THR A 379 -3.44 0.53 12.42
N LEU A 380 -2.33 0.04 12.97
CA LEU A 380 -2.10 0.00 14.42
C LEU A 380 -2.09 1.41 15.04
N ILE A 381 -1.36 2.37 14.43
CA ILE A 381 -1.30 3.75 14.92
C ILE A 381 -2.69 4.38 14.91
N ILE A 382 -3.45 4.19 13.84
CA ILE A 382 -4.80 4.74 13.72
C ILE A 382 -5.73 4.14 14.78
N ASN A 383 -5.71 2.82 14.95
CA ASN A 383 -6.53 2.14 15.95
C ASN A 383 -6.20 2.61 17.38
N LEU A 384 -4.90 2.67 17.72
CA LEU A 384 -4.44 3.15 19.03
C LEU A 384 -4.81 4.63 19.26
N SER A 385 -4.72 5.46 18.21
CA SER A 385 -5.07 6.89 18.30
C SER A 385 -6.56 7.07 18.59
N VAL A 386 -7.42 6.34 17.89
CA VAL A 386 -8.87 6.41 18.09
C VAL A 386 -9.25 5.89 19.48
N GLU A 387 -8.65 4.79 19.93
CA GLU A 387 -8.89 4.24 21.26
C GLU A 387 -8.43 5.18 22.37
N ALA A 388 -7.24 5.78 22.25
CA ALA A 388 -6.72 6.76 23.20
C ALA A 388 -7.61 8.01 23.32
N ILE A 389 -8.17 8.49 22.20
CA ILE A 389 -9.12 9.62 22.20
C ILE A 389 -10.42 9.22 22.90
N SER A 390 -10.93 8.01 22.66
CA SER A 390 -12.17 7.52 23.26
C SER A 390 -12.03 7.29 24.77
N ALA A 391 -10.89 6.73 25.21
CA ALA A 391 -10.62 6.49 26.62
C ALA A 391 -10.57 7.78 27.46
N LYS A 392 -10.13 8.90 26.88
CA LYS A 392 -10.14 10.23 27.55
C LYS A 392 -11.53 10.84 27.71
N ARG A 393 -12.56 10.29 27.04
CA ARG A 393 -13.95 10.77 27.08
C ARG A 393 -14.89 9.88 27.91
N LYS A 394 -14.38 8.80 28.50
CA LYS A 394 -15.02 8.08 29.61
C LYS A 394 -14.72 8.81 30.91
#